data_AF-A0A0Q5DZV9-F1
#
_entry.id   AF-A0A0Q5DZV9-F1
#
_cell.length_a   1.000
_cell.length_b   1.000
_cell.length_c   1.000
_cell.angle_alpha   90.00
_cell.angle_beta   90.00
_cell.angle_gamma   90.00
#
_symmetry.space_group_name_H-M   'P 1'
#
loop_
_entity.id
_entity.type
_entity.pdbx_description
1 polymer ?
#
loop_
_entity_poly.entity_id
_entity_poly.type
_entity_poly.pdbx_seq_one_letter_code
_entity_poly.pdbx_strand_id
1 'polypeptide(L)'
;MVTENFSATAQQLSEAAVRAAERDKTATLDERNSRITATLRPLTGAAYQSRKTLHDAEQPDTQDSGLLARARQATDFSNGLAVNPFKNMAPDQLKLIAHDDSSTFTVNERRAAWQALEPNDTLPRENLTTRKHQQGHDVLVSRLFYGHEGPERDKTHGLLRETISVPDVDFLTRQDRYLLSHMYAYAQEQGAHLKYVDDLAWDLADYRRHDDGRVLANSNGGHSYDEQGRQLSFSFTAPNAAIAQRVLGGAAINVTLLDKGFVRYNLDPSIWPYHNGGDPGFLEQMILKFSGTDGEEHVLDSRFKTYTRDPKIKDKVVHACETIRFQPRGEPALINKEGVWTITATGKAEGYVLNRVTGIPEKIESAVETPAKPKIPSNPFEGLIGGKPARPRLLTLFDYLFMKMKTHGRVRRP
;
A
#
# COMPACT_ATOMS: atom_id res chain seq x y z
N MET A 1 29.69 49.17 -18.43
CA MET A 1 29.86 47.77 -18.01
C MET A 1 28.58 47.35 -17.32
N VAL A 2 27.77 46.51 -17.96
CA VAL A 2 26.56 45.96 -17.36
C VAL A 2 27.01 44.75 -16.54
N THR A 3 26.98 44.85 -15.22
CA THR A 3 27.16 43.71 -14.33
C THR A 3 25.93 42.84 -14.42
N GLU A 4 26.04 41.67 -15.06
CA GLU A 4 24.99 40.66 -15.07
C GLU A 4 24.70 40.22 -13.63
N ASN A 5 23.53 40.61 -13.11
CA ASN A 5 22.99 40.05 -11.87
C ASN A 5 22.60 38.59 -12.15
N PHE A 6 23.49 37.65 -11.86
CA PHE A 6 23.13 36.24 -11.79
C PHE A 6 22.07 36.05 -10.70
N SER A 7 20.95 35.38 -11.00
CA SER A 7 19.94 35.06 -9.98
C SER A 7 20.57 34.21 -8.86
N ALA A 8 20.17 34.41 -7.60
CA ALA A 8 20.67 33.64 -6.46
C ALA A 8 20.53 32.11 -6.67
N THR A 9 19.48 31.67 -7.38
CA THR A 9 19.29 30.27 -7.82
C THR A 9 20.39 29.79 -8.76
N ALA A 10 20.83 30.61 -9.71
CA ALA A 10 21.90 30.25 -10.64
C ALA A 10 23.24 30.09 -9.91
N GLN A 11 23.49 30.90 -8.88
CA GLN A 11 24.65 30.74 -8.00
C GLN A 11 24.59 29.41 -7.23
N GLN A 12 23.46 29.09 -6.57
CA GLN A 12 23.29 27.82 -5.85
C GLN A 12 23.48 26.60 -6.77
N LEU A 13 22.99 26.66 -8.01
CA LEU A 13 23.18 25.59 -9.00
C LEU A 13 24.64 25.45 -9.46
N SER A 14 25.34 26.56 -9.67
CA SER A 14 26.76 26.56 -10.02
C SER A 14 27.60 25.92 -8.91
N GLU A 15 27.35 26.32 -7.66
CA GLU A 15 28.05 25.76 -6.50
C GLU A 15 27.72 24.27 -6.28
N ALA A 16 26.46 23.87 -6.46
CA ALA A 16 26.05 22.47 -6.42
C ALA A 16 26.72 21.64 -7.54
N ALA A 17 26.89 22.20 -8.74
CA ALA A 17 27.59 21.55 -9.83
C ALA A 17 29.08 21.33 -9.51
N VAL A 18 29.75 22.31 -8.90
CA VAL A 18 31.14 22.16 -8.45
C VAL A 18 31.27 21.06 -7.40
N ARG A 19 30.36 21.02 -6.40
CA ARG A 19 30.33 19.97 -5.39
C ARG A 19 30.09 18.59 -5.99
N ALA A 20 29.14 18.48 -6.92
CA ALA A 20 28.84 17.23 -7.62
C ALA A 20 30.05 16.74 -8.45
N ALA A 21 30.70 17.65 -9.19
CA ALA A 21 31.90 17.32 -9.96
C ALA A 21 33.05 16.87 -9.06
N GLU A 22 33.29 17.54 -7.94
CA GLU A 22 34.34 17.15 -6.99
C GLU A 22 34.06 15.77 -6.37
N ARG A 23 32.81 15.51 -6.00
CA ARG A 23 32.37 14.21 -5.45
C ARG A 23 32.59 13.07 -6.44
N ASP A 24 32.39 13.31 -7.73
CA ASP A 24 32.37 12.26 -8.75
C ASP A 24 33.76 11.99 -9.36
N LYS A 25 34.77 12.84 -9.10
CA LYS A 25 36.15 12.73 -9.63
C LYS A 25 36.85 11.41 -9.34
N THR A 26 36.59 10.78 -8.19
CA THR A 26 37.30 9.57 -7.72
C THR A 26 36.38 8.39 -7.42
N ALA A 27 35.06 8.55 -7.58
CA ALA A 27 34.09 7.53 -7.22
C ALA A 27 33.93 6.47 -8.32
N THR A 28 33.98 5.20 -7.93
CA THR A 28 33.57 4.05 -8.75
C THR A 28 32.06 4.06 -9.00
N LEU A 29 31.59 3.30 -10.00
CA LEU A 29 30.16 3.23 -10.33
C LEU A 29 29.30 2.73 -9.15
N ASP A 30 29.81 1.76 -8.39
CA ASP A 30 29.11 1.20 -7.22
C ASP A 30 29.03 2.20 -6.06
N GLU A 31 30.08 2.99 -5.85
CA GLU A 31 30.08 4.08 -4.86
C GLU A 31 29.11 5.18 -5.26
N ARG A 32 28.99 5.51 -6.55
CA ARG A 32 27.99 6.47 -7.06
C ARG A 32 26.57 5.97 -6.80
N ASN A 33 26.27 4.71 -7.12
CA ASN A 33 24.94 4.12 -6.93
C ASN A 33 24.54 4.00 -5.45
N SER A 34 25.49 3.61 -4.59
CA SER A 34 25.28 3.52 -3.14
C SER A 34 25.01 4.90 -2.53
N ARG A 35 25.73 5.93 -2.99
CA ARG A 35 25.52 7.32 -2.55
C ARG A 35 24.18 7.87 -3.00
N ILE A 36 23.80 7.68 -4.27
CA ILE A 36 22.47 8.08 -4.77
C ILE A 36 21.36 7.52 -3.85
N THR A 37 21.45 6.23 -3.51
CA THR A 37 20.50 5.57 -2.60
C THR A 37 20.51 6.21 -1.20
N ALA A 38 21.69 6.49 -0.64
CA ALA A 38 21.82 7.12 0.68
C ALA A 38 21.25 8.55 0.72
N THR A 39 21.48 9.33 -0.34
CA THR A 39 21.05 10.73 -0.48
C THR A 39 19.54 10.85 -0.69
N LEU A 40 18.89 9.85 -1.31
CA LEU A 40 17.44 9.80 -1.54
C LEU A 40 16.65 9.20 -0.37
N ARG A 41 17.28 8.38 0.47
CA ARG A 41 16.63 7.79 1.66
C ARG A 41 15.89 8.79 2.56
N PRO A 42 16.44 9.98 2.92
CA PRO A 42 15.68 10.93 3.74
C PRO A 42 14.54 11.61 2.96
N LEU A 43 14.56 11.56 1.63
CA LEU A 43 13.57 12.20 0.78
C LEU A 43 12.36 11.32 0.51
N THR A 44 12.36 10.03 0.90
CA THR A 44 11.37 9.04 0.43
C THR A 44 10.79 8.18 1.55
N GLY A 45 9.60 7.62 1.30
CA GLY A 45 8.94 6.62 2.15
C GLY A 45 8.77 7.02 3.62
N ALA A 46 8.79 6.02 4.49
CA ALA A 46 8.60 6.20 5.94
C ALA A 46 9.69 7.07 6.60
N ALA A 47 10.91 7.09 6.04
CA ALA A 47 12.02 7.88 6.57
C ALA A 47 11.71 9.39 6.50
N TYR A 48 11.21 9.85 5.36
CA TYR A 48 10.73 11.23 5.20
C TYR A 48 9.53 11.52 6.11
N GLN A 49 8.51 10.65 6.09
CA GLN A 49 7.27 10.89 6.84
C GLN A 49 7.49 10.98 8.35
N SER A 50 8.39 10.14 8.90
CA SER A 50 8.72 10.17 10.33
C SER A 50 9.32 11.49 10.81
N ARG A 51 9.88 12.29 9.89
CA ARG A 51 10.55 13.58 10.17
C ARG A 51 9.86 14.75 9.48
N LYS A 52 8.66 14.56 8.96
CA LYS A 52 7.95 15.57 8.17
C LYS A 52 7.84 16.92 8.91
N THR A 53 7.46 16.91 10.19
CA THR A 53 7.38 18.14 11.01
C THR A 53 8.72 18.86 11.15
N LEU A 54 9.84 18.14 11.17
CA LEU A 54 11.18 18.74 11.20
C LEU A 54 11.51 19.36 9.84
N HIS A 55 11.20 18.67 8.74
CA HIS A 55 11.42 19.16 7.37
C HIS A 55 10.56 20.38 7.04
N ASP A 56 9.32 20.44 7.54
CA ASP A 56 8.43 21.58 7.35
C ASP A 56 8.89 22.82 8.14
N ALA A 57 9.67 22.64 9.21
CA ALA A 57 10.25 23.71 10.01
C ALA A 57 11.64 24.17 9.51
N GLU A 58 12.22 23.49 8.54
CA GLU A 58 13.52 23.80 7.99
C GLU A 58 13.47 25.11 7.18
N GLN A 59 14.39 26.03 7.45
CA GLN A 59 14.56 27.27 6.71
C GLN A 59 15.98 27.35 6.13
N PRO A 60 16.15 27.80 4.88
CA PRO A 60 17.47 28.03 4.33
C PRO A 60 18.23 29.10 5.13
N ASP A 61 19.52 28.91 5.31
CA ASP A 61 20.40 29.91 5.92
C ASP A 61 20.74 31.01 4.90
N THR A 62 19.78 31.91 4.66
CA THR A 62 19.92 33.01 3.71
C THR A 62 18.97 34.17 4.03
N GLN A 63 19.35 35.38 3.63
CA GLN A 63 18.48 36.57 3.68
C GLN A 63 17.86 36.87 2.31
N ASP A 64 18.14 36.06 1.28
CA ASP A 64 17.56 36.24 -0.04
C ASP A 64 16.06 35.90 -0.03
N SER A 65 15.24 36.92 -0.28
CA SER A 65 13.78 36.77 -0.27
C SER A 65 13.24 35.76 -1.30
N GLY A 66 13.92 35.58 -2.43
CA GLY A 66 13.53 34.64 -3.47
C GLY A 66 13.81 33.19 -3.06
N LEU A 67 14.96 32.94 -2.44
CA LEU A 67 15.31 31.63 -1.89
C LEU A 67 14.38 31.23 -0.73
N LEU A 68 14.07 32.17 0.17
CA LEU A 68 13.12 31.96 1.26
C LEU A 68 11.71 31.66 0.73
N ALA A 69 11.25 32.39 -0.28
CA ALA A 69 9.95 32.15 -0.90
C ALA A 69 9.88 30.78 -1.60
N ARG A 70 10.96 30.38 -2.30
CA ARG A 70 11.04 29.08 -2.97
C ARG A 70 11.05 27.92 -1.98
N ALA A 71 11.81 28.04 -0.89
CA ALA A 71 11.82 27.04 0.18
C ALA A 71 10.44 26.91 0.85
N ARG A 72 9.78 28.03 1.11
CA ARG A 72 8.39 28.03 1.60
C ARG A 72 7.46 27.32 0.62
N GLN A 73 7.55 27.64 -0.67
CA GLN A 73 6.75 27.00 -1.71
C GLN A 73 7.02 25.49 -1.79
N ALA A 74 8.27 25.04 -1.60
CA ALA A 74 8.59 23.61 -1.56
C ALA A 74 7.95 22.90 -0.36
N THR A 75 7.94 23.56 0.81
CA THR A 75 7.22 23.08 2.01
C THR A 75 5.71 23.08 1.81
N ASP A 76 5.14 24.10 1.19
CA ASP A 76 3.71 24.14 0.88
C ASP A 76 3.35 23.04 -0.14
N PHE A 77 4.19 22.79 -1.13
CA PHE A 77 4.03 21.67 -2.09
C PHE A 77 4.08 20.30 -1.40
N SER A 78 4.99 20.09 -0.44
CA SER A 78 5.06 18.84 0.33
C SER A 78 3.81 18.59 1.19
N ASN A 79 3.08 19.67 1.51
CA ASN A 79 1.80 19.67 2.21
C ASN A 79 0.57 19.70 1.28
N GLY A 80 0.77 19.69 -0.05
CA GLY A 80 -0.32 19.74 -1.03
C GLY A 80 -1.00 21.11 -1.16
N LEU A 81 -0.36 22.18 -0.68
CA LEU A 81 -0.88 23.55 -0.66
C LEU A 81 -0.36 24.43 -1.81
N ALA A 82 0.71 24.01 -2.49
CA ALA A 82 1.31 24.76 -3.60
C ALA A 82 1.75 23.84 -4.75
N VAL A 83 2.07 24.45 -5.89
CA VAL A 83 2.70 23.76 -7.03
C VAL A 83 4.21 23.58 -6.81
N ASN A 84 4.78 22.51 -7.34
CA ASN A 84 6.20 22.23 -7.24
C ASN A 84 7.04 23.40 -7.82
N PRO A 85 7.92 24.04 -7.03
CA PRO A 85 8.71 25.20 -7.47
C PRO A 85 9.72 24.87 -8.58
N PHE A 86 10.05 23.58 -8.78
CA PHE A 86 11.05 23.13 -9.75
C PHE A 86 10.43 22.42 -10.97
N LYS A 87 9.10 22.45 -11.14
CA LYS A 87 8.37 21.70 -12.18
C LYS A 87 8.92 21.88 -13.61
N ASN A 88 9.43 23.06 -13.94
CA ASN A 88 9.91 23.42 -15.29
C ASN A 88 11.44 23.48 -15.39
N MET A 89 12.16 23.01 -14.37
CA MET A 89 13.62 23.04 -14.34
C MET A 89 14.21 21.88 -15.16
N ALA A 90 15.39 22.07 -15.76
CA ALA A 90 16.04 21.03 -16.56
C ALA A 90 16.44 19.81 -15.70
N PRO A 91 16.40 18.57 -16.24
CA PRO A 91 16.74 17.37 -15.48
C PRO A 91 18.12 17.43 -14.81
N ASP A 92 19.12 18.01 -15.47
CA ASP A 92 20.46 18.11 -14.89
C ASP A 92 20.52 19.08 -13.71
N GLN A 93 19.79 20.20 -13.78
CA GLN A 93 19.65 21.14 -12.65
C GLN A 93 18.88 20.50 -11.49
N LEU A 94 17.83 19.74 -11.80
CA LEU A 94 17.06 19.00 -10.81
C LEU A 94 17.92 17.94 -10.09
N LYS A 95 18.82 17.24 -10.81
CA LYS A 95 19.77 16.27 -10.22
C LYS A 95 20.72 16.94 -9.24
N LEU A 96 21.21 18.13 -9.61
CA LEU A 96 22.05 18.92 -8.73
C LEU A 96 21.32 19.23 -7.42
N ILE A 97 20.05 19.64 -7.46
CA ILE A 97 19.29 19.95 -6.25
C ILE A 97 18.97 18.67 -5.44
N ALA A 98 18.39 17.64 -6.06
CA ALA A 98 17.93 16.45 -5.35
C ALA A 98 19.07 15.70 -4.64
N HIS A 99 20.23 15.64 -5.28
CA HIS A 99 21.40 14.90 -4.80
C HIS A 99 22.44 15.76 -4.07
N ASP A 100 22.15 17.04 -3.80
CA ASP A 100 22.98 17.89 -2.95
C ASP A 100 22.62 17.62 -1.49
N ASP A 101 23.46 16.90 -0.78
CA ASP A 101 23.32 16.60 0.66
C ASP A 101 23.89 17.69 1.57
N SER A 102 24.32 18.83 1.01
CA SER A 102 24.65 20.03 1.78
C SER A 102 23.39 20.72 2.32
N SER A 103 23.60 21.73 3.17
CA SER A 103 22.53 22.59 3.71
C SER A 103 22.11 23.71 2.74
N THR A 104 22.52 23.66 1.47
CA THR A 104 22.20 24.70 0.47
C THR A 104 20.72 24.68 0.09
N PHE A 105 20.12 23.48 0.06
CA PHE A 105 18.70 23.27 -0.23
C PHE A 105 18.05 22.55 0.94
N THR A 106 16.86 22.99 1.33
CA THR A 106 16.09 22.29 2.38
C THR A 106 15.70 20.89 1.93
N VAL A 107 15.38 19.99 2.87
CA VAL A 107 14.91 18.64 2.54
C VAL A 107 13.63 18.68 1.68
N ASN A 108 12.75 19.65 1.91
CA ASN A 108 11.54 19.83 1.10
C ASN A 108 11.86 20.34 -0.31
N GLU A 109 12.85 21.20 -0.50
CA GLU A 109 13.32 21.59 -1.84
C GLU A 109 13.96 20.42 -2.59
N ARG A 110 14.83 19.66 -1.90
CA ARG A 110 15.46 18.47 -2.46
C ARG A 110 14.44 17.40 -2.85
N ARG A 111 13.43 17.19 -2.01
CA ARG A 111 12.31 16.29 -2.31
C ARG A 111 11.48 16.82 -3.48
N ALA A 112 11.21 18.12 -3.56
CA ALA A 112 10.48 18.70 -4.68
C ALA A 112 11.26 18.55 -6.00
N ALA A 113 12.57 18.78 -5.98
CA ALA A 113 13.43 18.53 -7.12
C ALA A 113 13.49 17.05 -7.48
N TRP A 114 13.63 16.16 -6.48
CA TRP A 114 13.56 14.71 -6.68
C TRP A 114 12.22 14.30 -7.28
N GLN A 115 11.08 14.82 -6.82
CA GLN A 115 9.77 14.53 -7.42
C GLN A 115 9.60 15.11 -8.84
N ALA A 116 10.41 16.10 -9.21
CA ALA A 116 10.47 16.61 -10.59
C ALA A 116 11.48 15.81 -11.46
N LEU A 117 12.46 15.13 -10.84
CA LEU A 117 13.36 14.14 -11.48
C LEU A 117 12.71 12.80 -11.67
N GLU A 118 11.93 12.39 -10.66
CA GLU A 118 11.15 11.18 -10.69
C GLU A 118 10.44 11.25 -12.02
N PRO A 119 10.67 10.25 -12.86
CA PRO A 119 9.98 10.21 -14.10
C PRO A 119 8.48 10.25 -13.80
N ASN A 120 7.83 11.39 -14.07
CA ASN A 120 6.92 11.30 -15.21
C ASN A 120 7.82 10.73 -16.31
N ASP A 121 7.80 9.41 -16.50
CA ASP A 121 8.41 8.66 -17.61
C ASP A 121 9.83 8.03 -17.51
N THR A 122 9.90 6.74 -17.16
CA THR A 122 10.40 5.80 -18.18
C THR A 122 9.24 5.39 -19.08
N LEU A 123 8.77 6.39 -19.83
CA LEU A 123 8.31 6.32 -21.22
C LEU A 123 8.62 7.69 -21.84
N PRO A 124 9.71 7.83 -22.61
CA PRO A 124 10.31 9.11 -23.01
C PRO A 124 9.28 10.23 -23.20
N ARG A 125 9.48 11.42 -22.60
CA ARG A 125 8.58 12.60 -22.66
C ARG A 125 8.20 13.10 -24.06
N GLU A 126 8.61 12.42 -25.12
CA GLU A 126 7.91 12.45 -26.40
C GLU A 126 6.53 11.76 -26.35
N ASN A 127 6.18 11.05 -25.25
CA ASN A 127 5.01 10.18 -25.16
C ASN A 127 4.01 10.47 -24.01
N LEU A 128 4.20 11.52 -23.18
CA LEU A 128 3.13 12.03 -22.28
C LEU A 128 1.91 12.56 -23.03
N THR A 129 2.04 12.70 -24.34
CA THR A 129 1.04 13.18 -25.28
C THR A 129 0.88 12.21 -26.45
N THR A 130 1.13 10.90 -26.25
CA THR A 130 0.58 9.96 -27.24
C THR A 130 -0.93 9.99 -27.14
N ARG A 131 -1.60 10.13 -28.29
CA ARG A 131 -3.05 10.01 -28.38
C ARG A 131 -3.55 8.72 -27.71
N LYS A 132 -2.77 7.63 -27.77
CA LYS A 132 -3.08 6.33 -27.16
C LYS A 132 -3.10 6.38 -25.62
N HIS A 133 -2.09 6.98 -24.97
CA HIS A 133 -2.10 7.13 -23.51
C HIS A 133 -3.29 7.96 -23.04
N GLN A 134 -3.55 9.10 -23.69
CA GLN A 134 -4.69 9.96 -23.31
C GLN A 134 -6.03 9.23 -23.48
N GLN A 135 -6.23 8.51 -24.60
CA GLN A 135 -7.43 7.71 -24.83
C GLN A 135 -7.63 6.65 -23.74
N GLY A 136 -6.58 5.92 -23.39
CA GLY A 136 -6.63 4.93 -22.32
C GLY A 136 -6.86 5.53 -20.94
N HIS A 137 -6.30 6.71 -20.68
CA HIS A 137 -6.48 7.44 -19.43
C HIS A 137 -7.93 7.95 -19.27
N ASP A 138 -8.52 8.50 -20.32
CA ASP A 138 -9.93 8.94 -20.30
C ASP A 138 -10.87 7.75 -19.99
N VAL A 139 -10.58 6.58 -20.56
CA VAL A 139 -11.28 5.32 -20.26
C VAL A 139 -11.07 4.92 -18.80
N LEU A 140 -9.83 4.96 -18.30
CA LEU A 140 -9.51 4.65 -16.91
C LEU A 140 -10.30 5.55 -15.93
N VAL A 141 -10.31 6.87 -16.16
CA VAL A 141 -11.00 7.83 -15.30
C VAL A 141 -12.51 7.60 -15.33
N SER A 142 -13.08 7.32 -16.51
CA SER A 142 -14.51 7.00 -16.63
C SER A 142 -14.90 5.74 -15.88
N ARG A 143 -14.09 4.67 -16.00
CA ARG A 143 -14.44 3.33 -15.50
C ARG A 143 -14.12 3.11 -14.03
N LEU A 144 -12.97 3.60 -13.57
CA LEU A 144 -12.50 3.37 -12.19
C LEU A 144 -12.87 4.53 -11.25
N PHE A 145 -12.86 5.76 -11.77
CA PHE A 145 -13.01 6.97 -10.97
C PHE A 145 -14.34 7.70 -11.22
N TYR A 146 -15.27 7.08 -11.96
CA TYR A 146 -16.58 7.65 -12.26
C TYR A 146 -16.50 9.07 -12.88
N GLY A 147 -15.46 9.33 -13.67
CA GLY A 147 -15.25 10.60 -14.36
C GLY A 147 -14.40 11.63 -13.60
N HIS A 148 -13.99 11.37 -12.36
CA HIS A 148 -13.13 12.29 -11.61
C HIS A 148 -12.02 11.53 -10.86
N GLU A 149 -10.79 11.65 -11.34
CA GLU A 149 -9.64 11.00 -10.72
C GLU A 149 -9.38 11.51 -9.29
N GLY A 150 -9.38 10.60 -8.32
CA GLY A 150 -9.14 10.88 -6.91
C GLY A 150 -7.64 11.05 -6.59
N PRO A 151 -7.29 11.64 -5.43
CA PRO A 151 -5.90 11.77 -5.02
C PRO A 151 -5.27 10.38 -4.77
N GLU A 152 -3.96 10.27 -4.99
CA GLU A 152 -3.18 9.10 -4.57
C GLU A 152 -3.08 9.04 -3.05
N ARG A 153 -3.31 7.86 -2.47
CA ARG A 153 -3.29 7.61 -1.02
C ARG A 153 -2.11 6.75 -0.59
N ASP A 154 -1.62 6.99 0.62
CA ASP A 154 -0.57 6.17 1.22
C ASP A 154 -1.11 4.78 1.59
N LYS A 155 -0.53 3.75 0.99
CA LYS A 155 -0.83 2.32 1.24
C LYS A 155 -0.77 1.92 2.71
N THR A 156 0.09 2.54 3.51
CA THR A 156 0.23 2.23 4.95
C THR A 156 -1.00 2.64 5.75
N HIS A 157 -1.87 3.46 5.17
CA HIS A 157 -3.11 3.90 5.77
C HIS A 157 -4.32 3.12 5.26
N GLY A 158 -4.20 2.09 4.41
CA GLY A 158 -5.36 1.51 3.73
C GLY A 158 -6.39 0.79 4.60
N LEU A 159 -6.01 0.38 5.82
CA LEU A 159 -6.88 -0.28 6.80
C LEU A 159 -7.14 0.56 8.08
N LEU A 160 -6.86 1.87 8.03
CA LEU A 160 -7.22 2.75 9.14
C LEU A 160 -8.73 3.00 9.17
N ARG A 161 -9.28 3.26 10.36
CA ARG A 161 -10.72 3.53 10.53
C ARG A 161 -11.15 4.76 9.72
N GLU A 162 -10.25 5.71 9.57
CA GLU A 162 -10.46 6.99 8.89
C GLU A 162 -10.45 6.84 7.35
N THR A 163 -9.85 5.77 6.84
CA THR A 163 -9.65 5.53 5.40
C THR A 163 -10.41 4.31 4.89
N ILE A 164 -11.01 3.51 5.77
CA ILE A 164 -11.71 2.27 5.38
C ILE A 164 -12.90 2.51 4.42
N SER A 165 -13.45 3.73 4.41
CA SER A 165 -14.55 4.14 3.53
C SER A 165 -14.10 4.75 2.21
N VAL A 166 -12.79 4.94 1.98
CA VAL A 166 -12.30 5.48 0.71
C VAL A 166 -12.28 4.39 -0.37
N PRO A 167 -12.47 4.75 -1.65
CA PRO A 167 -12.38 3.79 -2.74
C PRO A 167 -10.98 3.15 -2.84
N ASP A 168 -10.91 1.86 -3.13
CA ASP A 168 -9.63 1.15 -3.25
C ASP A 168 -8.74 1.75 -4.35
N VAL A 169 -9.35 2.20 -5.45
CA VAL A 169 -8.66 2.81 -6.59
C VAL A 169 -7.86 4.08 -6.25
N ASP A 170 -8.16 4.74 -5.12
CA ASP A 170 -7.36 5.87 -4.64
C ASP A 170 -5.97 5.44 -4.17
N PHE A 171 -5.77 4.16 -3.83
CA PHE A 171 -4.47 3.60 -3.46
C PHE A 171 -3.62 3.17 -4.66
N LEU A 172 -4.16 3.23 -5.89
CA LEU A 172 -3.35 3.05 -7.10
C LEU A 172 -2.31 4.16 -7.19
N THR A 173 -1.05 3.77 -7.30
CA THR A 173 0.06 4.71 -7.48
C THR A 173 -0.02 5.37 -8.86
N ARG A 174 0.68 6.50 -9.06
CA ARG A 174 0.78 7.11 -10.40
C ARG A 174 1.26 6.12 -11.47
N GLN A 175 2.23 5.27 -11.13
CA GLN A 175 2.76 4.28 -12.06
C GLN A 175 1.74 3.20 -12.39
N ASP A 176 0.94 2.76 -11.41
CA ASP A 176 -0.15 1.82 -11.63
C ASP A 176 -1.19 2.43 -12.60
N ARG A 177 -1.63 3.67 -12.35
CA ARG A 177 -2.63 4.36 -13.19
C ARG A 177 -2.12 4.60 -14.61
N TYR A 178 -0.85 4.95 -14.75
CA TYR A 178 -0.20 5.14 -16.03
C TYR A 178 -0.17 3.82 -16.85
N LEU A 179 0.25 2.72 -16.21
CA LEU A 179 0.28 1.40 -16.82
C LEU A 179 -1.13 0.92 -17.20
N LEU A 180 -2.09 1.09 -16.30
CA LEU A 180 -3.49 0.75 -16.55
C LEU A 180 -4.08 1.54 -17.72
N SER A 181 -3.70 2.81 -17.88
CA SER A 181 -4.09 3.62 -19.05
C SER A 181 -3.62 2.96 -20.35
N HIS A 182 -2.38 2.45 -20.39
CA HIS A 182 -1.88 1.70 -21.54
C HIS A 182 -2.61 0.37 -21.75
N MET A 183 -2.94 -0.34 -20.66
CA MET A 183 -3.72 -1.58 -20.71
C MET A 183 -5.12 -1.36 -21.29
N TYR A 184 -5.80 -0.27 -20.91
CA TYR A 184 -7.10 0.08 -21.50
C TYR A 184 -6.99 0.39 -23.00
N ALA A 185 -6.00 1.19 -23.40
CA ALA A 185 -5.79 1.51 -24.81
C ALA A 185 -5.49 0.25 -25.64
N TYR A 186 -4.61 -0.61 -25.13
CA TYR A 186 -4.26 -1.88 -25.77
C TYR A 186 -5.46 -2.84 -25.84
N ALA A 187 -6.19 -3.03 -24.75
CA ALA A 187 -7.38 -3.89 -24.73
C ALA A 187 -8.45 -3.40 -25.71
N GLN A 188 -8.65 -2.08 -25.81
CA GLN A 188 -9.58 -1.47 -26.76
C GLN A 188 -9.14 -1.70 -28.21
N GLU A 189 -7.85 -1.51 -28.52
CA GLU A 189 -7.27 -1.76 -29.85
C GLU A 189 -7.41 -3.23 -30.28
N GLN A 190 -7.25 -4.17 -29.35
CA GLN A 190 -7.42 -5.60 -29.59
C GLN A 190 -8.90 -6.06 -29.61
N GLY A 191 -9.84 -5.16 -29.33
CA GLY A 191 -11.27 -5.46 -29.26
C GLY A 191 -11.68 -6.32 -28.06
N ALA A 192 -10.90 -6.29 -26.99
CA ALA A 192 -11.17 -7.02 -25.75
C ALA A 192 -12.22 -6.31 -24.90
N HIS A 193 -12.96 -7.08 -24.10
CA HIS A 193 -13.91 -6.51 -23.16
C HIS A 193 -13.19 -5.84 -22.00
N LEU A 194 -13.35 -4.52 -21.86
CA LEU A 194 -12.56 -3.70 -20.91
C LEU A 194 -12.75 -4.08 -19.44
N LYS A 195 -13.82 -4.78 -19.08
CA LYS A 195 -14.02 -5.29 -17.71
C LYS A 195 -12.88 -6.20 -17.21
N TYR A 196 -12.15 -6.87 -18.11
CA TYR A 196 -10.94 -7.60 -17.72
C TYR A 196 -9.85 -6.67 -17.17
N VAL A 197 -9.72 -5.46 -17.74
CA VAL A 197 -8.80 -4.43 -17.23
C VAL A 197 -9.35 -3.83 -15.93
N ASP A 198 -10.68 -3.62 -15.82
CA ASP A 198 -11.29 -3.16 -14.57
C ASP A 198 -10.93 -4.11 -13.42
N ASP A 199 -11.19 -5.41 -13.59
CA ASP A 199 -10.97 -6.40 -12.54
C ASP A 199 -9.49 -6.48 -12.14
N LEU A 200 -8.58 -6.39 -13.12
CA LEU A 200 -7.14 -6.31 -12.85
C LEU A 200 -6.76 -5.04 -12.05
N ALA A 201 -7.37 -3.90 -12.39
CA ALA A 201 -7.13 -2.64 -11.70
C ALA A 201 -7.65 -2.68 -10.26
N TRP A 202 -8.82 -3.28 -10.02
CA TRP A 202 -9.38 -3.47 -8.68
C TRP A 202 -8.52 -4.42 -7.84
N ASP A 203 -8.04 -5.52 -8.41
CA ASP A 203 -7.11 -6.43 -7.73
C ASP A 203 -5.80 -5.69 -7.34
N LEU A 204 -5.27 -4.85 -8.23
CA LEU A 204 -4.08 -4.05 -7.96
C LEU A 204 -4.33 -2.98 -6.88
N ALA A 205 -5.47 -2.30 -6.93
CA ALA A 205 -5.89 -1.32 -5.95
C ALA A 205 -6.04 -1.93 -4.55
N ASP A 206 -6.67 -3.10 -4.46
CA ASP A 206 -6.82 -3.85 -3.22
C ASP A 206 -5.46 -4.29 -2.66
N TYR A 207 -4.56 -4.80 -3.52
CA TYR A 207 -3.19 -5.11 -3.14
C TYR A 207 -2.46 -3.91 -2.52
N ARG A 208 -2.54 -2.73 -3.16
CA ARG A 208 -1.94 -1.50 -2.64
C ARG A 208 -2.56 -1.09 -1.31
N ARG A 209 -3.88 -1.10 -1.20
CA ARG A 209 -4.60 -0.79 0.04
C ARG A 209 -4.14 -1.67 1.20
N HIS A 210 -3.80 -2.92 0.93
CA HIS A 210 -3.30 -3.86 1.91
C HIS A 210 -1.78 -3.83 2.10
N ASP A 211 -1.18 -2.62 2.08
CA ASP A 211 0.26 -2.40 2.22
C ASP A 211 1.08 -3.34 1.32
N ASP A 212 0.76 -3.34 0.03
CA ASP A 212 1.36 -4.26 -0.96
C ASP A 212 1.21 -5.74 -0.52
N GLY A 213 0.00 -6.09 -0.08
CA GLY A 213 -0.36 -7.42 0.40
C GLY A 213 0.23 -7.85 1.75
N ARG A 214 1.01 -7.00 2.44
CA ARG A 214 1.69 -7.36 3.71
C ARG A 214 0.75 -7.58 4.88
N VAL A 215 -0.39 -6.89 4.90
CA VAL A 215 -1.34 -6.97 6.03
C VAL A 215 -2.40 -8.05 5.82
N LEU A 216 -2.18 -8.97 4.88
CA LEU A 216 -3.13 -10.04 4.57
C LEU A 216 -2.73 -11.38 5.17
N ALA A 217 -3.75 -12.04 5.73
CA ALA A 217 -3.58 -13.36 6.31
C ALA A 217 -3.42 -14.42 5.21
N ASN A 218 -2.42 -15.27 5.37
CA ASN A 218 -2.26 -16.46 4.54
C ASN A 218 -3.26 -17.53 4.98
N SER A 219 -4.20 -17.90 4.11
CA SER A 219 -5.25 -18.87 4.42
C SER A 219 -4.73 -20.31 4.53
N ASN A 220 -3.55 -20.58 3.95
CA ASN A 220 -2.81 -21.85 4.08
C ASN A 220 -1.83 -21.83 5.27
N GLY A 221 -1.80 -20.77 6.07
CA GLY A 221 -0.98 -20.67 7.29
C GLY A 221 -1.43 -21.59 8.43
N GLY A 222 -2.38 -22.49 8.19
CA GLY A 222 -2.85 -23.48 9.14
C GLY A 222 -3.86 -22.97 10.18
N HIS A 223 -4.40 -21.78 9.98
CA HIS A 223 -5.38 -21.16 10.89
C HIS A 223 -6.81 -21.11 10.32
N SER A 224 -7.03 -21.69 9.14
CA SER A 224 -8.34 -21.78 8.50
C SER A 224 -8.98 -23.12 8.83
N TYR A 225 -10.26 -23.13 9.23
CA TYR A 225 -10.99 -24.34 9.59
C TYR A 225 -12.43 -24.29 9.08
N ASP A 226 -13.03 -25.45 8.74
CA ASP A 226 -14.45 -25.55 8.43
C ASP A 226 -15.33 -25.66 9.69
N GLU A 227 -16.65 -25.74 9.50
CA GLU A 227 -17.63 -25.88 10.58
C GLU A 227 -17.44 -27.17 11.39
N GLN A 228 -16.83 -28.20 10.80
CA GLN A 228 -16.50 -29.46 11.45
C GLN A 228 -15.12 -29.41 12.15
N GLY A 229 -14.47 -28.25 12.14
CA GLY A 229 -13.15 -28.04 12.73
C GLY A 229 -12.01 -28.66 11.93
N ARG A 230 -12.19 -29.04 10.66
CA ARG A 230 -11.10 -29.56 9.82
C ARG A 230 -10.26 -28.42 9.29
N GLN A 231 -8.94 -28.55 9.35
CA GLN A 231 -8.05 -27.53 8.83
C GLN A 231 -8.20 -27.42 7.31
N LEU A 232 -8.34 -26.20 6.81
CA LEU A 232 -8.52 -25.90 5.40
C LEU A 232 -7.21 -25.51 4.74
N SER A 233 -7.05 -25.91 3.48
CA SER A 233 -6.05 -25.38 2.57
C SER A 233 -6.67 -25.10 1.20
N PHE A 234 -6.04 -24.22 0.46
CA PHE A 234 -6.53 -23.67 -0.80
C PHE A 234 -5.47 -23.85 -1.89
N SER A 235 -5.92 -24.30 -3.05
CA SER A 235 -5.10 -24.45 -4.26
C SER A 235 -5.84 -23.86 -5.45
N PHE A 236 -5.14 -23.55 -6.53
CA PHE A 236 -5.81 -23.23 -7.80
C PHE A 236 -6.40 -24.49 -8.44
N THR A 237 -7.40 -24.30 -9.30
CA THR A 237 -7.78 -25.34 -10.26
C THR A 237 -6.59 -25.67 -11.17
N ALA A 238 -6.56 -26.88 -11.74
CA ALA A 238 -5.44 -27.32 -12.58
C ALA A 238 -5.09 -26.31 -13.72
N PRO A 239 -6.06 -25.71 -14.44
CA PRO A 239 -5.75 -24.68 -15.44
C PRO A 239 -5.08 -23.43 -14.86
N ASN A 240 -5.57 -22.93 -13.73
CA ASN A 240 -5.03 -21.73 -13.08
C ASN A 240 -3.67 -22.00 -12.42
N ALA A 241 -3.46 -23.20 -11.88
CA ALA A 241 -2.15 -23.63 -11.39
C ALA A 241 -1.11 -23.68 -12.52
N ALA A 242 -1.49 -24.16 -13.71
CA ALA A 242 -0.62 -24.16 -14.87
C ALA A 242 -0.27 -22.74 -15.34
N ILE A 243 -1.22 -21.80 -15.33
CA ILE A 243 -0.97 -20.38 -15.61
C ILE A 243 0.01 -19.80 -14.58
N ALA A 244 -0.27 -19.98 -13.29
CA ALA A 244 0.59 -19.47 -12.23
C ALA A 244 2.03 -20.01 -12.37
N GLN A 245 2.19 -21.30 -12.64
CA GLN A 245 3.50 -21.91 -12.86
C GLN A 245 4.24 -21.31 -14.07
N ARG A 246 3.55 -21.11 -15.20
CA ARG A 246 4.15 -20.49 -16.39
C ARG A 246 4.60 -19.05 -16.13
N VAL A 247 3.74 -18.24 -15.52
CA VAL A 247 4.04 -16.83 -15.25
C VAL A 247 5.18 -16.70 -14.24
N LEU A 248 5.11 -17.41 -13.11
CA LEU A 248 6.10 -17.31 -12.03
C LEU A 248 7.45 -17.96 -12.41
N GLY A 249 7.44 -18.95 -13.30
CA GLY A 249 8.66 -19.60 -13.83
C GLY A 249 9.21 -18.97 -15.12
N GLY A 250 8.48 -18.06 -15.75
CA GLY A 250 8.85 -17.44 -17.02
C GLY A 250 9.79 -16.24 -16.89
N ALA A 251 10.44 -15.84 -17.99
CA ALA A 251 11.33 -14.68 -17.98
C ALA A 251 10.60 -13.33 -17.92
N ALA A 252 9.36 -13.26 -18.42
CA ALA A 252 8.58 -12.03 -18.54
C ALA A 252 8.32 -11.35 -17.18
N ILE A 253 8.16 -12.11 -16.09
CA ILE A 253 7.97 -11.56 -14.73
C ILE A 253 9.15 -10.71 -14.25
N ASN A 254 10.35 -10.92 -14.79
CA ASN A 254 11.54 -10.17 -14.39
C ASN A 254 11.59 -8.77 -15.02
N VAL A 255 10.97 -8.61 -16.19
CA VAL A 255 11.04 -7.41 -17.03
C VAL A 255 9.68 -6.74 -17.27
N THR A 256 8.60 -7.30 -16.72
CA THR A 256 7.28 -6.69 -16.79
C THR A 256 7.22 -5.37 -16.03
N LEU A 257 6.41 -4.43 -16.54
CA LEU A 257 6.09 -3.18 -15.88
C LEU A 257 5.12 -3.34 -14.71
N LEU A 258 4.42 -4.48 -14.61
CA LEU A 258 3.60 -4.79 -13.44
C LEU A 258 4.47 -5.00 -12.20
N ASP A 259 3.96 -4.58 -11.04
CA ASP A 259 4.62 -4.82 -9.77
C ASP A 259 4.80 -6.33 -9.52
N LYS A 260 6.05 -6.77 -9.34
CA LYS A 260 6.38 -8.19 -9.22
C LYS A 260 5.85 -8.81 -7.93
N GLY A 261 5.63 -8.00 -6.89
CA GLY A 261 4.95 -8.41 -5.66
C GLY A 261 3.47 -8.64 -5.93
N PHE A 262 2.83 -7.72 -6.67
CA PHE A 262 1.43 -7.86 -7.10
C PHE A 262 1.22 -9.13 -7.95
N VAL A 263 2.10 -9.42 -8.91
CA VAL A 263 1.98 -10.64 -9.74
C VAL A 263 2.04 -11.90 -8.86
N ARG A 264 2.99 -11.96 -7.92
CA ARG A 264 3.09 -13.09 -6.97
C ARG A 264 1.88 -13.18 -6.06
N TYR A 265 1.41 -12.04 -5.57
CA TYR A 265 0.22 -11.92 -4.73
C TYR A 265 -1.04 -12.45 -5.43
N ASN A 266 -1.28 -12.04 -6.68
CA ASN A 266 -2.47 -12.45 -7.43
C ASN A 266 -2.42 -13.94 -7.81
N LEU A 267 -1.21 -14.47 -8.04
CA LEU A 267 -0.94 -15.87 -8.37
C LEU A 267 -0.58 -16.73 -7.14
N ASP A 268 -0.98 -16.30 -5.93
CA ASP A 268 -0.91 -17.12 -4.73
C ASP A 268 -2.31 -17.66 -4.37
N PRO A 269 -2.53 -18.99 -4.39
CA PRO A 269 -3.84 -19.55 -4.05
C PRO A 269 -4.21 -19.36 -2.58
N SER A 270 -3.24 -19.15 -1.69
CA SER A 270 -3.42 -19.02 -0.24
C SER A 270 -3.93 -17.65 0.20
N ILE A 271 -3.75 -16.65 -0.65
CA ILE A 271 -4.16 -15.27 -0.40
C ILE A 271 -5.59 -15.10 -0.85
N TRP A 272 -6.47 -14.63 0.05
CA TRP A 272 -7.89 -14.35 -0.22
C TRP A 272 -8.57 -15.34 -1.18
N PRO A 273 -8.94 -16.54 -0.70
CA PRO A 273 -9.54 -17.56 -1.55
C PRO A 273 -10.88 -17.14 -2.19
N TYR A 274 -11.45 -16.01 -1.77
CA TYR A 274 -12.75 -15.51 -2.22
C TYR A 274 -12.73 -14.08 -2.78
N HIS A 275 -11.57 -13.44 -3.03
CA HIS A 275 -11.54 -12.00 -3.41
C HIS A 275 -10.72 -11.62 -4.66
N ASN A 276 -10.24 -12.56 -5.49
CA ASN A 276 -9.59 -12.16 -6.76
C ASN A 276 -10.64 -12.03 -7.86
N GLY A 277 -10.80 -10.81 -8.37
CA GLY A 277 -11.70 -10.44 -9.47
C GLY A 277 -11.11 -10.69 -10.85
N GLY A 278 -9.78 -10.71 -10.96
CA GLY A 278 -9.05 -10.86 -12.23
C GLY A 278 -9.03 -12.29 -12.79
N ASP A 279 -8.92 -12.37 -14.11
CA ASP A 279 -8.67 -13.63 -14.82
C ASP A 279 -7.15 -13.88 -14.88
N PRO A 280 -6.63 -15.00 -14.31
CA PRO A 280 -5.19 -15.27 -14.31
C PRO A 280 -4.57 -15.35 -15.71
N GLY A 281 -5.34 -15.80 -16.69
CA GLY A 281 -4.89 -15.87 -18.07
C GLY A 281 -4.90 -14.50 -18.76
N PHE A 282 -5.79 -13.58 -18.36
CA PHE A 282 -5.71 -12.19 -18.80
C PHE A 282 -4.49 -11.50 -18.19
N LEU A 283 -4.21 -11.74 -16.90
CA LEU A 283 -2.99 -11.26 -16.24
C LEU A 283 -1.74 -11.76 -16.95
N GLU A 284 -1.66 -13.05 -17.31
CA GLU A 284 -0.55 -13.61 -18.09
C GLU A 284 -0.33 -12.84 -19.40
N GLN A 285 -1.40 -12.53 -20.13
CA GLN A 285 -1.33 -11.80 -21.40
C GLN A 285 -0.89 -10.33 -21.22
N MET A 286 -1.31 -9.67 -20.14
CA MET A 286 -0.83 -8.34 -19.79
C MET A 286 0.64 -8.36 -19.40
N ILE A 287 1.09 -9.36 -18.65
CA ILE A 287 2.51 -9.52 -18.29
C ILE A 287 3.35 -9.66 -19.55
N LEU A 288 2.95 -10.52 -20.48
CA LEU A 288 3.63 -10.71 -21.76
C LEU A 288 3.67 -9.42 -22.58
N LYS A 289 2.51 -8.76 -22.75
CA LYS A 289 2.41 -7.51 -23.53
C LYS A 289 3.28 -6.38 -22.97
N PHE A 290 3.27 -6.22 -21.65
CA PHE A 290 3.97 -5.13 -20.96
C PHE A 290 5.31 -5.60 -20.38
N SER A 291 6.00 -6.49 -21.08
CA SER A 291 7.34 -6.98 -20.77
C SER A 291 8.27 -6.80 -21.97
N GLY A 292 9.45 -6.18 -21.74
CA GLY A 292 10.59 -6.15 -22.67
C GLY A 292 10.31 -5.83 -24.16
N THR A 293 11.32 -6.05 -25.00
CA THR A 293 11.29 -5.77 -26.45
C THR A 293 10.33 -6.65 -27.25
N ASP A 294 9.94 -7.80 -26.72
CA ASP A 294 9.06 -8.75 -27.43
C ASP A 294 7.56 -8.47 -27.20
N GLY A 295 7.22 -7.57 -26.27
CA GLY A 295 5.83 -7.24 -25.93
C GLY A 295 5.11 -6.42 -27.00
N GLU A 296 5.81 -5.65 -27.84
CA GLU A 296 5.19 -4.76 -28.83
C GLU A 296 4.28 -5.50 -29.83
N GLU A 297 4.62 -6.73 -30.22
CA GLU A 297 3.85 -7.53 -31.17
C GLU A 297 2.84 -8.50 -30.51
N HIS A 298 2.76 -8.53 -29.19
CA HIS A 298 1.87 -9.47 -28.49
C HIS A 298 0.40 -9.16 -28.80
N VAL A 299 -0.31 -10.18 -29.29
CA VAL A 299 -1.75 -10.12 -29.66
C VAL A 299 -2.57 -10.78 -28.56
N LEU A 300 -3.67 -10.14 -28.18
CA LEU A 300 -4.54 -10.67 -27.13
C LEU A 300 -5.36 -11.86 -27.65
N ASP A 301 -5.48 -12.91 -26.83
CA ASP A 301 -6.33 -14.06 -27.14
C ASP A 301 -7.79 -13.62 -27.40
N SER A 302 -8.37 -14.10 -28.50
CA SER A 302 -9.74 -13.84 -28.94
C SER A 302 -10.81 -14.13 -27.88
N ARG A 303 -10.54 -15.02 -26.92
CA ARG A 303 -11.47 -15.34 -25.83
C ARG A 303 -11.83 -14.12 -24.96
N PHE A 304 -10.94 -13.12 -24.89
CA PHE A 304 -11.16 -11.92 -24.07
C PHE A 304 -12.05 -10.87 -24.74
N LYS A 305 -12.52 -11.10 -25.98
CA LYS A 305 -13.50 -10.22 -26.65
C LYS A 305 -14.84 -10.18 -25.91
N THR A 306 -15.19 -11.24 -25.20
CA THR A 306 -16.42 -11.31 -24.41
C THR A 306 -16.06 -11.57 -22.96
N TYR A 307 -16.68 -10.83 -22.04
CA TYR A 307 -16.46 -11.06 -20.62
C TYR A 307 -17.28 -12.24 -20.12
N THR A 308 -16.62 -13.33 -19.77
CA THR A 308 -17.27 -14.60 -19.38
C THR A 308 -16.96 -15.03 -17.94
N ARG A 309 -16.34 -14.18 -17.13
CA ARG A 309 -15.91 -14.56 -15.78
C ARG A 309 -17.11 -14.79 -14.85
N ASP A 310 -17.12 -15.93 -14.15
CA ASP A 310 -18.17 -16.29 -13.18
C ASP A 310 -17.99 -15.45 -11.90
N PRO A 311 -19.02 -14.70 -11.45
CA PRO A 311 -18.96 -13.97 -10.18
C PRO A 311 -18.81 -14.89 -8.96
N LYS A 312 -19.14 -16.18 -9.10
CA LYS A 312 -18.86 -17.21 -8.11
C LYS A 312 -17.47 -17.75 -8.40
N ILE A 313 -16.46 -17.12 -7.80
CA ILE A 313 -15.04 -17.45 -7.96
C ILE A 313 -14.81 -18.96 -7.73
N LYS A 314 -14.72 -19.73 -8.83
CA LYS A 314 -14.42 -21.18 -8.85
C LYS A 314 -12.96 -21.45 -9.18
N ASP A 315 -12.12 -20.42 -9.14
CA ASP A 315 -10.72 -20.48 -9.53
C ASP A 315 -9.85 -21.27 -8.54
N LYS A 316 -10.39 -21.53 -7.35
CA LYS A 316 -9.70 -22.19 -6.25
C LYS A 316 -10.48 -23.40 -5.75
N VAL A 317 -9.74 -24.44 -5.40
CA VAL A 317 -10.22 -25.67 -4.77
C VAL A 317 -9.90 -25.61 -3.29
N VAL A 318 -10.92 -25.84 -2.47
CA VAL A 318 -10.80 -25.94 -1.00
C VAL A 318 -10.58 -27.39 -0.63
N HIS A 319 -9.52 -27.66 0.13
CA HIS A 319 -9.22 -28.96 0.69
C HIS A 319 -9.46 -28.93 2.20
N ALA A 320 -10.21 -29.91 2.71
CA ALA A 320 -10.34 -30.13 4.13
C ALA A 320 -9.40 -31.27 4.54
N CYS A 321 -8.47 -30.98 5.44
CA CYS A 321 -7.56 -31.99 5.98
C CYS A 321 -8.36 -32.98 6.84
N GLU A 322 -8.20 -34.28 6.63
CA GLU A 322 -8.88 -35.30 7.45
C GLU A 322 -8.16 -35.62 8.76
N THR A 323 -6.89 -35.26 8.88
CA THR A 323 -6.04 -35.62 10.03
C THR A 323 -5.81 -34.46 10.99
N ILE A 324 -5.78 -33.21 10.49
CA ILE A 324 -5.59 -32.03 11.31
C ILE A 324 -6.96 -31.41 11.62
N ARG A 325 -7.25 -31.29 12.91
CA ARG A 325 -8.48 -30.72 13.44
C ARG A 325 -8.13 -29.53 14.34
N PHE A 326 -8.98 -28.51 14.31
CA PHE A 326 -9.07 -27.53 15.37
C PHE A 326 -9.32 -28.33 16.65
N GLN A 327 -8.33 -28.32 17.55
CA GLN A 327 -8.55 -28.89 18.87
C GLN A 327 -9.72 -28.13 19.48
N PRO A 328 -10.78 -28.82 19.96
CA PRO A 328 -11.85 -28.15 20.67
C PRO A 328 -11.19 -27.28 21.73
N ARG A 329 -11.54 -25.98 21.79
CA ARG A 329 -11.19 -25.20 22.98
C ARG A 329 -11.68 -26.02 24.17
N GLY A 330 -10.79 -26.30 25.12
CA GLY A 330 -11.17 -27.00 26.35
C GLY A 330 -12.40 -26.34 26.97
N GLU A 331 -13.17 -27.09 27.77
CA GLU A 331 -14.40 -26.58 28.38
C GLU A 331 -14.14 -25.18 28.97
N PRO A 332 -14.81 -24.12 28.48
CA PRO A 332 -14.49 -22.76 28.88
C PRO A 332 -14.78 -22.61 30.37
N ALA A 333 -13.92 -21.93 31.13
CA ALA A 333 -14.12 -21.74 32.57
C ALA A 333 -15.50 -21.12 32.89
N LEU A 334 -15.96 -20.21 32.04
CA LEU A 334 -17.19 -19.44 32.21
C LEU A 334 -18.01 -19.47 30.92
N ILE A 335 -19.32 -19.68 31.04
CA ILE A 335 -20.28 -19.61 29.94
C ILE A 335 -21.29 -18.52 30.28
N ASN A 336 -21.47 -17.53 29.40
CA ASN A 336 -22.61 -16.60 29.46
C ASN A 336 -23.61 -16.97 28.37
N LYS A 337 -24.83 -17.33 28.77
CA LYS A 337 -25.96 -17.50 27.84
C LYS A 337 -27.05 -16.52 28.24
N GLU A 338 -27.36 -15.58 27.35
CA GLU A 338 -28.44 -14.60 27.52
C GLU A 338 -28.34 -13.81 28.84
N GLY A 339 -27.13 -13.48 29.28
CA GLY A 339 -26.89 -12.75 30.52
C GLY A 339 -26.75 -13.63 31.78
N VAL A 340 -27.03 -14.92 31.69
CA VAL A 340 -26.83 -15.87 32.79
C VAL A 340 -25.43 -16.47 32.72
N TRP A 341 -24.64 -16.24 33.77
CA TRP A 341 -23.32 -16.83 33.90
C TRP A 341 -23.38 -18.21 34.56
N THR A 342 -22.70 -19.18 33.93
CA THR A 342 -22.50 -20.52 34.44
C THR A 342 -21.00 -20.79 34.57
N ILE A 343 -20.58 -21.26 35.73
CA ILE A 343 -19.20 -21.69 35.99
C ILE A 343 -19.12 -23.18 35.71
N THR A 344 -18.25 -23.55 34.77
CA THR A 344 -18.08 -24.94 34.33
C THR A 344 -17.24 -25.76 35.32
N ALA A 345 -17.06 -27.06 35.06
CA ALA A 345 -16.17 -27.87 35.88
C ALA A 345 -14.73 -27.34 35.83
N THR A 346 -14.25 -26.95 34.64
CA THR A 346 -12.98 -26.24 34.47
C THR A 346 -12.93 -24.95 35.27
N GLY A 347 -13.97 -24.11 35.21
CA GLY A 347 -13.99 -22.84 35.96
C GLY A 347 -13.94 -23.03 37.47
N LYS A 348 -14.64 -24.04 37.99
CA LYS A 348 -14.56 -24.38 39.43
C LYS A 348 -13.16 -24.85 39.82
N ALA A 349 -12.53 -25.68 38.99
CA ALA A 349 -11.16 -26.14 39.21
C ALA A 349 -10.14 -24.98 39.17
N GLU A 350 -10.41 -23.95 38.35
CA GLU A 350 -9.62 -22.72 38.29
C GLU A 350 -9.92 -21.73 39.45
N GLY A 351 -10.85 -22.04 40.35
CA GLY A 351 -11.16 -21.24 41.53
C GLY A 351 -12.23 -20.16 41.33
N TYR A 352 -13.07 -20.26 40.29
CA TYR A 352 -14.19 -19.36 40.09
C TYR A 352 -15.39 -19.72 40.97
N VAL A 353 -16.01 -18.68 41.55
CA VAL A 353 -17.27 -18.75 42.31
C VAL A 353 -18.26 -17.71 41.80
N LEU A 354 -19.56 -17.97 41.93
CA LEU A 354 -20.58 -17.02 41.50
C LEU A 354 -20.80 -15.97 42.59
N ASN A 355 -20.64 -14.68 42.26
CA ASN A 355 -21.01 -13.61 43.17
C ASN A 355 -22.53 -13.64 43.39
N ARG A 356 -22.94 -13.81 44.65
CA ARG A 356 -24.36 -13.98 45.03
C ARG A 356 -25.22 -12.72 44.82
N VAL A 357 -24.60 -11.55 44.68
CA VAL A 357 -25.28 -10.27 44.52
C VAL A 357 -25.40 -9.89 43.04
N THR A 358 -24.32 -10.07 42.28
CA THR A 358 -24.26 -9.63 40.86
C THR A 358 -24.58 -10.75 39.88
N GLY A 359 -24.50 -12.02 40.30
CA GLY A 359 -24.61 -13.18 39.40
C GLY A 359 -23.43 -13.29 38.42
N ILE A 360 -22.35 -12.54 38.65
CA ILE A 360 -21.13 -12.55 37.82
C ILE A 360 -20.08 -13.48 38.48
N PRO A 361 -19.38 -14.33 37.73
CA PRO A 361 -18.30 -15.17 38.27
C PRO A 361 -17.09 -14.34 38.71
N GLU A 362 -16.53 -14.68 39.85
CA GLU A 362 -15.32 -14.06 40.42
C GLU A 362 -14.29 -15.16 40.74
N LYS A 363 -13.01 -14.86 40.51
CA LYS A 363 -11.91 -15.79 40.82
C LYS A 363 -11.42 -15.52 42.22
N ILE A 364 -11.47 -16.52 43.10
CA ILE A 364 -10.88 -16.40 44.44
C ILE A 364 -9.38 -16.63 44.29
N GLU A 365 -8.57 -15.58 44.46
CA GLU A 365 -7.13 -15.75 44.62
C GLU A 365 -6.87 -16.51 45.91
N SER A 366 -6.24 -17.69 45.80
CA SER A 366 -5.73 -18.41 46.97
C SER A 366 -4.65 -17.56 47.63
N ALA A 367 -4.94 -17.03 48.82
CA ALA A 367 -3.99 -16.30 49.64
C ALA A 367 -2.81 -17.22 50.02
N VAL A 368 -1.74 -17.18 49.22
CA VAL A 368 -0.41 -17.55 49.67
C VAL A 368 0.26 -16.25 50.09
N GLU A 369 0.48 -16.09 51.39
CA GLU A 369 1.21 -14.96 51.97
C GLU A 369 2.55 -14.79 51.25
N THR A 370 2.71 -13.65 50.57
CA THR A 370 4.01 -13.15 50.13
C THR A 370 4.41 -12.02 51.08
N PRO A 371 5.65 -11.99 51.63
CA PRO A 371 6.01 -10.99 52.61
C PRO A 371 6.06 -9.60 51.98
N ALA A 372 5.62 -8.62 52.77
CA ALA A 372 5.32 -7.25 52.40
C ALA A 372 6.44 -6.52 51.62
N LYS A 373 6.05 -5.78 50.58
CA LYS A 373 6.80 -4.63 50.05
C LYS A 373 6.13 -3.31 50.50
N PRO A 374 6.91 -2.24 50.75
CA PRO A 374 6.45 -1.09 51.52
C PRO A 374 5.48 -0.21 50.73
N LYS A 375 4.51 0.36 51.46
CA LYS A 375 3.55 1.37 50.99
C LYS A 375 4.30 2.66 50.60
N ILE A 376 3.99 3.19 49.42
CA ILE A 376 4.21 4.60 49.04
C ILE A 376 2.83 5.28 49.05
N PRO A 377 2.68 6.51 49.57
CA PRO A 377 1.38 7.05 49.89
C PRO A 377 0.61 7.56 48.67
N SER A 378 -0.69 7.57 48.90
CA SER A 378 -1.82 7.98 48.07
C SER A 378 -1.76 9.41 47.54
N ASN A 379 -2.01 9.58 46.24
CA ASN A 379 -2.90 10.64 45.76
C ASN A 379 -3.56 10.25 44.41
N PRO A 380 -4.88 10.39 44.21
CA PRO A 380 -5.58 9.89 43.03
C PRO A 380 -5.77 10.93 41.90
N PHE A 381 -4.97 12.00 41.84
CA PHE A 381 -5.18 13.10 40.87
C PHE A 381 -3.96 13.59 40.09
N GLU A 382 -2.82 12.90 40.11
CA GLU A 382 -1.67 13.27 39.27
C GLU A 382 -1.78 12.61 37.88
N GLY A 383 -2.28 13.36 36.90
CA GLY A 383 -2.32 12.92 35.49
C GLY A 383 -3.38 13.60 34.61
N LEU A 384 -4.21 14.48 35.17
CA LEU A 384 -5.31 15.13 34.45
C LEU A 384 -4.88 16.27 33.50
N ILE A 385 -3.58 16.55 33.31
CA ILE A 385 -3.12 17.50 32.30
C ILE A 385 -1.82 16.96 31.66
N GLY A 386 -1.92 16.43 30.44
CA GLY A 386 -0.78 15.96 29.67
C GLY A 386 -1.12 14.86 28.66
N GLY A 387 -2.04 15.13 27.73
CA GLY A 387 -2.47 14.19 26.71
C GLY A 387 -1.33 13.78 25.75
N LYS A 388 -1.05 12.48 25.67
CA LYS A 388 -0.46 11.85 24.49
C LYS A 388 -1.61 11.30 23.63
N PRO A 389 -1.61 11.47 22.30
CA PRO A 389 -2.67 10.91 21.47
C PRO A 389 -2.61 9.38 21.49
N ALA A 390 -3.78 8.76 21.63
CA ALA A 390 -3.95 7.32 21.53
C ALA A 390 -3.46 6.81 20.17
N ARG A 391 -2.68 5.72 20.17
CA ARG A 391 -2.32 5.01 18.94
C ARG A 391 -3.61 4.53 18.23
N PRO A 392 -3.73 4.69 16.90
CA PRO A 392 -4.89 4.19 16.18
C PRO A 392 -4.93 2.66 16.28
N ARG A 393 -6.13 2.14 16.57
CA ARG A 393 -6.40 0.72 16.73
C ARG A 393 -6.57 0.13 15.33
N LEU A 394 -5.65 -0.74 14.89
CA LEU A 394 -5.83 -1.55 13.68
C LEU A 394 -7.08 -2.42 13.86
N LEU A 395 -8.02 -2.33 12.91
CA LEU A 395 -9.17 -3.22 12.85
C LEU A 395 -8.68 -4.64 12.53
N THR A 396 -9.19 -5.63 13.25
CA THR A 396 -8.86 -7.03 12.97
C THR A 396 -9.64 -7.50 11.75
N LEU A 397 -9.15 -8.55 11.05
CA LEU A 397 -9.85 -9.18 9.93
C LEU A 397 -11.29 -9.61 10.31
N PHE A 398 -11.49 -9.95 11.59
CA PHE A 398 -12.80 -10.30 12.14
C PHE A 398 -13.76 -9.10 12.16
N ASP A 399 -13.27 -7.90 12.51
CA ASP A 399 -14.06 -6.67 12.50
C ASP A 399 -14.46 -6.25 11.06
N TYR A 400 -13.56 -6.45 10.09
CA TYR A 400 -13.80 -6.16 8.68
C TYR A 400 -14.87 -7.07 8.06
N LEU A 401 -14.78 -8.39 8.27
CA LEU A 401 -15.78 -9.36 7.79
C LEU A 401 -17.16 -9.09 8.41
N PHE A 402 -17.21 -8.72 9.69
CA PHE A 402 -18.47 -8.45 10.39
C PHE A 402 -19.16 -7.16 9.90
N MET A 403 -18.38 -6.13 9.51
CA MET A 403 -18.91 -4.90 8.90
C MET A 403 -19.46 -5.13 7.48
N LYS A 404 -18.77 -5.93 6.65
CA LYS A 404 -19.19 -6.19 5.25
C LYS A 404 -20.45 -7.05 5.15
N MET A 405 -20.68 -7.94 6.12
CA MET A 405 -21.92 -8.75 6.19
C MET A 405 -23.17 -7.94 6.55
N LYS A 406 -23.03 -6.82 7.28
CA LYS A 406 -24.17 -5.92 7.58
C LYS A 406 -24.59 -5.04 6.41
N THR A 407 -23.71 -4.77 5.45
CA THR A 407 -24.02 -3.91 4.30
C THR A 407 -24.65 -4.67 3.12
N HIS A 408 -24.58 -6.00 3.09
CA HIS A 408 -25.18 -6.84 2.05
C HIS A 408 -26.62 -7.30 2.36
N GLY A 409 -27.24 -6.78 3.43
CA GLY A 409 -28.63 -7.07 3.81
C GLY A 409 -29.69 -6.10 3.27
N ARG A 410 -29.33 -5.06 2.50
CA ARG A 410 -30.34 -4.20 1.85
C ARG A 410 -30.61 -4.67 0.43
N VAL A 411 -31.54 -5.61 0.34
CA VAL A 411 -32.31 -5.91 -0.86
C VAL A 411 -32.89 -4.60 -1.41
N ARG A 412 -32.39 -4.13 -2.56
CA ARG A 412 -33.15 -3.20 -3.40
C ARG A 412 -34.24 -4.02 -4.08
N ARG A 413 -35.50 -3.82 -3.66
CA ARG A 413 -36.68 -4.19 -4.45
C ARG A 413 -36.84 -3.19 -5.62
N PRO A 414 -37.47 -3.61 -6.72
CA PRO A 414 -37.41 -2.97 -8.04
C PRO A 414 -37.76 -1.48 -8.05
#